data_AF-A0A451BQW3-F1
#
_entry.id   AF-A0A451BQW3-F1
#
_cell.length_a   1.000
_cell.length_b   1.000
_cell.length_c   1.000
_cell.angle_alpha   90.00
_cell.angle_beta   90.00
_cell.angle_gamma   90.00
#
_symmetry.space_group_name_H-M   'P 1'
#
loop_
_entity.id
_entity.type
_entity.pdbx_description
1 polymer ?
#
loop_
_entity_poly.entity_id
_entity_poly.type
_entity_poly.pdbx_seq_one_letter_code
_entity_poly.pdbx_strand_id
1 'polypeptide(L)'
;MKTVYIESSVISYLTARPSRDVVTAAKQAITLEWWEEHGTQYEIFLSELVLEEIGSGDSSAAQKRLRIIENIPILETRNYGDSLLNAQKRDPVLIEKRHRLPRQEDTPLCRTSPP
;
A
#
# COMPACT_ATOMS: atom_id res chain seq x y z
N MET A 1 14.61 3.64 23.21
CA MET A 1 13.58 2.75 22.64
C MET A 1 13.52 2.96 21.14
N LYS A 2 13.17 1.91 20.38
CA LYS A 2 12.99 2.03 18.93
C LYS A 2 11.53 2.37 18.64
N THR A 3 11.30 3.24 17.68
CA THR A 3 9.96 3.64 17.25
C THR A 3 9.57 2.87 15.99
N VAL A 4 8.28 2.56 15.84
CA VAL A 4 7.74 1.92 14.64
C VAL A 4 6.43 2.56 14.24
N TYR A 5 6.27 2.79 12.94
CA TYR A 5 5.04 3.31 12.37
C TYR A 5 4.19 2.15 11.82
N ILE A 6 2.88 2.20 12.08
CA ILE A 6 1.94 1.15 11.69
C ILE A 6 0.92 1.68 10.69
N GLU A 7 0.84 0.98 9.55
CA GLU A 7 -0.13 1.23 8.49
C GLU A 7 -1.51 0.60 8.79
N SER A 8 -2.56 1.13 8.17
CA SER A 8 -3.95 0.66 8.33
C SER A 8 -4.16 -0.82 7.96
N SER A 9 -3.36 -1.33 7.02
CA SER A 9 -3.40 -2.74 6.60
C SER A 9 -2.99 -3.71 7.71
N VAL A 10 -2.03 -3.34 8.55
CA VAL A 10 -1.58 -4.14 9.70
C VAL A 10 -2.71 -4.29 10.70
N ILE A 11 -3.37 -3.17 11.04
CA ILE A 11 -4.54 -3.16 11.94
C ILE A 11 -5.69 -3.98 11.36
N SER A 12 -5.86 -3.93 10.04
CA SER A 12 -6.85 -4.74 9.32
C SER A 12 -6.53 -6.23 9.41
N TYR A 13 -5.27 -6.64 9.27
CA TYR A 13 -4.87 -8.04 9.41
C TYR A 13 -5.06 -8.57 10.84
N LEU A 14 -4.81 -7.76 11.87
CA LEU A 14 -5.01 -8.14 13.27
C LEU A 14 -6.47 -8.42 13.63
N THR A 15 -7.41 -7.70 13.00
CA THR A 15 -8.84 -7.74 13.37
C THR A 15 -9.71 -8.51 12.38
N ALA A 16 -9.20 -8.77 11.17
CA ALA A 16 -9.89 -9.54 10.16
C ALA A 16 -10.06 -11.00 10.59
N ARG A 17 -11.13 -11.62 10.09
CA ARG A 17 -11.32 -13.08 10.25
C ARG A 17 -10.17 -13.81 9.55
N PRO A 18 -9.74 -14.97 10.06
CA PRO A 18 -8.75 -15.80 9.38
C PRO A 18 -9.16 -16.05 7.92
N SER A 19 -8.28 -15.69 6.99
CA SER A 19 -8.53 -15.85 5.56
C SER A 19 -8.27 -17.28 5.13
N ARG A 20 -9.00 -17.74 4.11
CA ARG A 20 -8.72 -19.00 3.41
C ARG A 20 -7.71 -18.83 2.28
N ASP A 21 -7.47 -17.58 1.87
CA ASP A 21 -6.41 -17.27 0.91
C ASP A 21 -5.05 -17.39 1.61
N VAL A 22 -4.17 -18.22 1.06
CA VAL A 22 -2.88 -18.56 1.68
C VAL A 22 -2.01 -17.33 1.89
N VAL A 23 -1.98 -16.41 0.92
CA VAL A 23 -1.17 -15.19 1.01
C VAL A 23 -1.69 -14.28 2.11
N THR A 24 -3.00 -14.08 2.17
CA THR A 24 -3.64 -13.26 3.21
C THR A 24 -3.48 -13.89 4.59
N ALA A 25 -3.67 -15.21 4.70
CA ALA A 25 -3.49 -15.95 5.94
C ALA A 25 -2.04 -15.84 6.47
N ALA A 26 -1.04 -15.94 5.58
CA ALA A 26 0.36 -15.76 5.96
C ALA A 26 0.63 -14.34 6.48
N LYS A 27 0.09 -13.31 5.82
CA LYS A 27 0.21 -11.92 6.29
C LYS A 27 -0.44 -11.71 7.66
N GLN A 28 -1.61 -12.32 7.89
CA GLN A 28 -2.28 -12.30 9.19
C GLN A 28 -1.43 -12.97 10.27
N ALA A 29 -0.87 -14.15 9.98
CA ALA A 29 -0.01 -14.87 10.91
C ALA A 29 1.25 -14.08 11.30
N ILE A 30 1.98 -13.56 10.31
CA ILE A 30 3.18 -12.75 10.54
C ILE A 30 2.86 -11.48 11.34
N THR A 31 1.73 -10.84 11.00
CA THR A 31 1.30 -9.63 11.71
C THR A 31 0.97 -9.92 13.17
N LEU A 32 0.27 -11.03 13.44
CA LEU A 32 -0.09 -11.45 14.78
C LEU A 32 1.14 -11.81 15.61
N GLU A 33 2.04 -12.64 15.06
CA GLU A 33 3.30 -13.04 15.68
C GLU A 33 4.14 -11.82 16.06
N TRP A 34 4.33 -10.88 15.12
CA TRP A 34 5.06 -9.65 15.40
C TRP A 34 4.39 -8.80 16.49
N TRP A 35 3.06 -8.68 16.45
CA TRP A 35 2.32 -7.87 17.42
C TRP A 35 2.44 -8.44 18.84
N GLU A 36 2.37 -9.77 18.98
CA GLU A 36 2.45 -10.46 20.27
C GLU A 36 3.89 -10.53 20.81
N GLU A 37 4.86 -10.83 19.97
CA GLU A 37 6.25 -11.08 20.41
C GLU A 37 7.10 -9.81 20.49
N HIS A 38 6.83 -8.83 19.62
CA HIS A 38 7.66 -7.66 19.44
C HIS A 38 6.95 -6.35 19.74
N GLY A 39 5.61 -6.27 19.63
CA GLY A 39 4.88 -5.01 19.74
C GLY A 39 5.19 -4.21 21.02
N THR A 40 5.38 -4.89 22.16
CA THR A 40 5.70 -4.26 23.46
C THR A 40 7.12 -3.70 23.56
N GLN A 41 8.01 -4.07 22.63
CA GLN A 41 9.41 -3.65 22.60
C GLN A 41 9.61 -2.33 21.85
N TYR A 42 8.58 -1.85 21.15
CA TYR A 42 8.60 -0.66 20.33
C TYR A 42 7.63 0.38 20.84
N GLU A 43 7.95 1.64 20.58
CA GLU A 43 7.00 2.73 20.69
C GLU A 43 6.24 2.82 19.36
N ILE A 44 4.98 2.42 19.37
CA ILE A 44 4.14 2.30 18.18
C ILE A 44 3.45 3.64 17.91
N PHE A 45 3.43 4.06 16.65
CA PHE A 45 2.76 5.28 16.21
C PHE A 45 1.89 5.03 14.96
N LEU A 46 0.84 5.83 14.82
CA LEU A 46 -0.03 5.84 13.65
C LEU A 46 -0.32 7.27 13.20
N SER A 47 -0.71 7.47 11.95
CA SER A 47 -1.09 8.80 11.44
C SER A 47 -2.59 9.03 11.58
N GLU A 48 -3.00 10.30 11.52
CA GLU A 48 -4.41 10.69 11.44
C GLU A 48 -5.12 10.06 10.23
N LEU A 49 -4.44 9.94 9.09
CA LEU A 49 -4.98 9.26 7.91
C LEU A 49 -5.32 7.79 8.21
N VAL A 50 -4.46 7.08 8.94
CA VAL A 50 -4.71 5.70 9.34
C VAL A 50 -5.95 5.60 10.24
N LEU A 51 -6.18 6.58 11.13
CA LEU A 51 -7.38 6.66 11.96
C LEU A 51 -8.66 6.76 11.10
N GLU A 52 -8.66 7.62 10.09
CA GLU A 52 -9.79 7.78 9.16
C GLU A 52 -10.06 6.50 8.36
N GLU A 53 -9.02 5.87 7.83
CA GLU A 53 -9.12 4.65 7.04
C GLU A 53 -9.68 3.48 7.86
N ILE A 54 -9.21 3.32 9.12
CA ILE A 54 -9.66 2.21 9.95
C ILE A 54 -11.05 2.44 10.56
N GLY A 55 -11.48 3.70 10.68
CA GLY A 55 -12.83 4.08 11.09
C GLY A 55 -13.89 3.87 10.00
N SER A 56 -13.45 3.78 8.73
CA SER A 56 -14.33 3.68 7.57
C SER A 56 -14.79 2.23 7.28
N GLY A 57 -15.95 2.08 6.64
CA GLY A 57 -16.50 0.79 6.22
C GLY A 57 -17.50 0.20 7.22
N ASP A 58 -17.48 -1.13 7.40
CA ASP A 58 -18.40 -1.84 8.31
C ASP A 58 -18.20 -1.40 9.76
N SER A 59 -19.28 -0.96 10.41
CA SER A 59 -19.22 -0.39 11.75
C SER A 59 -18.70 -1.39 12.81
N SER A 60 -19.01 -2.67 12.67
CA SER A 60 -18.54 -3.69 13.61
C SER A 60 -17.04 -3.96 13.47
N ALA A 61 -16.54 -3.97 12.22
CA ALA A 61 -15.12 -4.12 11.93
C ALA A 61 -14.32 -2.86 12.29
N ALA A 62 -14.86 -1.67 12.00
CA ALA A 62 -14.27 -0.41 12.43
C ALA A 62 -14.12 -0.35 13.95
N GLN A 63 -15.15 -0.72 14.71
CA GLN A 63 -15.07 -0.71 16.17
C GLN A 63 -14.00 -1.67 16.74
N LYS A 64 -13.78 -2.82 16.09
CA LYS A 64 -12.68 -3.72 16.48
C LYS A 64 -11.31 -3.10 16.20
N ARG A 65 -11.14 -2.45 15.05
CA ARG A 65 -9.90 -1.77 14.67
C ARG A 65 -9.59 -0.61 15.62
N LEU A 66 -10.59 0.20 15.93
CA LEU A 66 -10.45 1.34 16.84
C LEU A 66 -10.02 0.90 18.25
N ARG A 67 -10.55 -0.22 18.77
CA ARG A 67 -10.13 -0.76 20.08
C ARG A 67 -8.65 -1.12 20.16
N ILE A 68 -8.06 -1.60 19.07
CA ILE A 68 -6.62 -1.95 19.04
C ILE A 68 -5.75 -0.69 19.20
N ILE A 69 -6.21 0.43 18.66
CA ILE A 69 -5.42 1.66 18.60
C ILE A 69 -5.75 2.67 19.71
N GLU A 70 -6.69 2.36 20.62
CA GLU A 70 -7.14 3.26 21.70
C GLU A 70 -5.98 3.79 22.57
N ASN A 71 -4.90 3.01 22.72
CA ASN A 71 -3.74 3.37 23.54
C ASN A 71 -2.50 3.73 22.70
N ILE A 72 -2.64 3.92 21.39
CA ILE A 72 -1.51 4.18 20.49
C ILE A 72 -1.45 5.68 20.16
N PRO A 73 -0.30 6.34 20.35
CA PRO A 73 -0.15 7.75 20.02
C PRO A 73 -0.34 8.01 18.51
N ILE A 74 -1.13 9.04 18.22
CA ILE A 74 -1.41 9.51 16.87
C ILE A 74 -0.45 10.65 16.55
N LEU A 75 0.30 10.48 15.46
CA LEU A 75 1.15 11.53 14.90
C LEU A 75 0.28 12.45 14.05
N GLU A 76 0.17 13.69 14.49
CA GLU A 76 -0.41 14.77 13.69
C GLU A 76 0.47 15.01 12.46
N THR A 77 -0.13 14.89 11.28
CA THR A 77 0.53 15.35 10.05
C THR A 77 0.59 16.87 10.12
N ARG A 78 1.77 17.42 10.47
CA ARG A 78 2.02 18.84 10.26
C ARG A 78 2.09 19.07 8.76
N ASN A 79 1.02 19.66 8.22
CA ASN A 79 0.87 19.91 6.80
C ASN A 79 1.94 20.94 6.35
N TYR A 80 3.10 20.46 5.90
CA TYR A 80 4.07 21.28 5.15
C TYR A 80 3.63 21.49 3.69
N GLY A 81 2.39 21.09 3.34
CA GLY A 81 1.89 20.93 1.98
C GLY A 81 1.14 22.11 1.37
N ASP A 82 0.92 23.21 2.09
CA ASP A 82 0.27 24.40 1.48
C ASP A 82 1.14 25.11 0.43
N SER A 83 2.42 24.73 0.30
CA SER A 83 3.34 25.30 -0.70
C SER A 83 3.66 24.38 -1.90
N LEU A 84 3.14 23.15 -1.97
CA LEU A 84 3.43 22.22 -3.09
C LEU A 84 2.21 21.78 -3.91
N LEU A 85 1.02 22.28 -3.60
CA LEU A 85 -0.25 21.94 -4.27
C LEU A 85 -0.39 22.38 -5.75
N ASN A 86 0.62 23.01 -6.36
CA ASN A 86 0.57 23.46 -7.76
C ASN A 86 1.32 22.57 -8.78
N ALA A 87 1.95 21.46 -8.37
CA ALA A 87 2.76 20.67 -9.32
C ALA A 87 2.18 19.31 -9.74
N GLN A 88 1.09 18.83 -9.13
CA GLN A 88 0.61 17.47 -9.39
C GLN A 88 -0.90 17.39 -9.68
N LYS A 89 -1.36 18.27 -10.58
CA LYS A 89 -2.51 17.99 -11.44
C LYS A 89 -1.99 17.74 -12.85
N ARG A 90 -1.68 16.48 -13.18
CA ARG A 90 -1.51 16.02 -14.56
C ARG A 90 -2.49 14.88 -14.81
N ASP A 91 -3.16 15.00 -15.95
CA ASP A 91 -4.38 14.30 -16.36
C ASP A 91 -4.35 12.77 -16.26
N PRO A 92 -5.50 12.12 -16.00
CA PRO A 92 -5.63 10.67 -16.06
C PRO A 92 -5.77 10.25 -17.53
N VAL A 93 -4.66 9.94 -18.20
CA VAL A 93 -4.70 9.18 -19.46
C VAL A 93 -4.33 7.73 -19.17
N LEU A 94 -5.35 6.89 -19.30
CA LEU A 94 -5.33 5.43 -19.40
C LEU A 94 -4.02 4.86 -19.97
N ILE A 95 -3.31 4.08 -19.17
CA ILE A 95 -2.29 3.14 -19.66
C ILE A 95 -3.02 1.85 -20.08
N GLU A 96 -3.59 1.85 -21.29
CA GLU A 96 -3.77 0.64 -22.07
C GLU A 96 -2.84 0.71 -23.29
N LYS A 97 -1.90 -0.24 -23.35
CA LYS A 97 -1.47 -1.01 -24.54
C LYS A 97 -0.01 -1.44 -24.39
N ARG A 98 0.17 -2.68 -23.95
CA ARG A 98 1.43 -3.41 -24.06
C ARG A 98 1.73 -3.64 -25.55
N HIS A 99 2.91 -3.17 -25.94
CA HIS A 99 3.54 -3.28 -27.26
C HIS A 99 3.30 -4.61 -27.99
N ARG A 100 2.79 -4.53 -29.22
CA ARG A 100 3.03 -5.54 -30.28
C ARG A 100 4.22 -5.03 -31.10
N LEU A 101 5.31 -5.79 -31.13
CA LEU A 101 6.49 -5.50 -31.96
C LEU A 101 6.09 -5.43 -33.45
N PRO A 102 6.61 -4.49 -34.25
CA PRO A 102 6.37 -4.48 -35.68
C PRO A 102 7.19 -5.60 -36.36
N ARG A 103 6.52 -6.36 -37.24
CA ARG A 103 7.16 -7.20 -38.25
C ARG A 103 7.99 -6.28 -39.16
N GLN A 104 9.26 -6.63 -39.39
CA GLN A 104 10.00 -6.08 -40.52
C GLN A 104 9.49 -6.75 -41.79
N GLU A 105 8.86 -5.97 -42.66
CA GLU A 105 8.55 -6.38 -44.03
C GLU A 105 9.67 -5.91 -44.96
N ASP A 106 10.32 -6.89 -45.58
CA ASP A 106 10.96 -6.93 -46.89
C ASP A 106 11.64 -5.67 -47.45
N THR A 107 12.96 -5.69 -47.36
CA THR A 107 13.86 -4.84 -48.13
C THR A 107 13.81 -5.23 -49.63
N PRO A 108 13.67 -4.29 -50.58
CA PRO A 108 13.73 -4.62 -51.99
C PRO A 108 15.16 -4.99 -52.41
N LEU A 109 15.31 -6.18 -53.00
CA LEU A 109 16.52 -6.71 -53.61
C LEU A 109 17.03 -5.83 -54.75
N CYS A 110 17.96 -4.92 -54.46
CA CYS A 110 18.86 -4.38 -55.49
C CYS A 110 19.93 -5.42 -55.81
N ARG A 111 19.77 -6.06 -56.97
CA ARG A 111 20.78 -6.92 -57.60
C ARG A 111 21.89 -6.05 -58.16
N THR A 112 23.12 -6.28 -57.73
CA THR A 112 24.30 -6.18 -58.61
C THR A 112 25.26 -7.30 -58.27
N SER A 113 25.56 -8.12 -59.27
CA SER A 113 26.56 -9.20 -59.24
C SER A 113 27.95 -8.64 -59.66
N PRO A 114 29.06 -9.30 -59.26
CA PRO A 114 30.45 -8.89 -59.57
C PRO A 114 30.83 -9.31 -61.01
N PRO A 115 31.99 -8.92 -61.61
CA PRO A 115 33.29 -8.55 -61.04
C PRO A 115 33.73 -7.08 -61.21
#